data_AF-A0A5C7PFZ5-F1
#
_entry.id   AF-A0A5C7PFZ5-F1
#
_cell.length_a   1.000
_cell.length_b   1.000
_cell.length_c   1.000
_cell.angle_alpha   90.00
_cell.angle_beta   90.00
_cell.angle_gamma   90.00
#
_symmetry.space_group_name_H-M   'P 1'
#
loop_
_entity.id
_entity.type
_entity.pdbx_description
1 polymer ?
#
loop_
_entity_poly.entity_id
_entity_poly.type
_entity_poly.pdbx_seq_one_letter_code
_entity_poly.pdbx_strand_id
1 'polypeptide(L)'
;MKSFFSLYITHSMIGKKVLIRSYASGVHFGTLQSETFTPAGKVVTLSDSRRIHYWHGAASLSQVALEGIKSGRVAMALPAIEVVNVIETIPLSDAAITNLENQPVWKV
;
A
#
# COMPACT_ATOMS: atom_id res chain seq x y z
N MET A 1 35.65 12.90 -11.20
CA MET A 1 34.98 13.15 -9.91
C MET A 1 34.21 11.89 -9.55
N LYS A 2 34.69 11.13 -8.55
CA LYS A 2 34.18 9.79 -8.24
C LYS A 2 32.77 9.93 -7.65
N SER A 3 31.81 9.25 -8.27
CA SER A 3 30.43 9.10 -7.79
C SER A 3 30.46 8.40 -6.43
N PHE A 4 30.36 9.19 -5.37
CA PHE A 4 30.05 8.71 -4.02
C PHE A 4 28.52 8.64 -3.90
N PHE A 5 28.02 7.64 -3.17
CA PHE A 5 26.61 7.29 -2.92
C PHE A 5 25.96 6.25 -3.86
N SER A 6 26.61 5.10 -4.00
CA SER A 6 25.88 3.83 -4.10
C SER A 6 26.36 2.91 -2.98
N LEU A 7 25.84 3.12 -1.76
CA LEU A 7 26.02 2.18 -0.64
C LEU A 7 24.92 2.34 0.41
N TYR A 8 23.67 2.36 -0.02
CA TYR A 8 22.57 1.91 0.81
C TYR A 8 21.76 0.97 -0.05
N ILE A 9 21.89 -0.34 0.19
CA ILE A 9 20.79 -1.24 -0.14
C ILE A 9 19.68 -0.81 0.82
N THR A 10 18.91 0.21 0.42
CA THR A 10 17.60 0.42 0.99
C THR A 10 16.87 -0.88 0.69
N HIS A 11 16.35 -1.55 1.72
CA HIS A 11 15.42 -2.66 1.51
C HIS A 11 14.17 -2.06 0.86
N SER A 12 14.26 -1.85 -0.45
CA SER A 12 13.21 -1.26 -1.24
C SER A 12 12.01 -2.18 -1.16
N MET A 13 10.85 -1.59 -0.89
CA MET A 13 9.59 -2.32 -0.93
C MET A 13 9.07 -2.44 -2.37
N ILE A 14 9.81 -1.90 -3.36
CA ILE A 14 9.48 -2.02 -4.78
C ILE A 14 9.41 -3.51 -5.16
N GLY A 15 8.37 -3.86 -5.91
CA GLY A 15 8.02 -5.22 -6.29
C GLY A 15 7.22 -5.99 -5.24
N LYS A 16 7.05 -5.46 -4.01
CA LYS A 16 6.27 -6.12 -2.96
C LYS A 16 4.83 -5.61 -2.92
N LYS A 17 3.90 -6.46 -2.49
CA LYS A 17 2.57 -6.04 -2.07
C LYS A 17 2.66 -5.27 -0.76
N VAL A 18 2.14 -4.05 -0.74
CA VAL A 18 2.21 -3.13 0.40
C VAL A 18 0.84 -2.56 0.73
N LEU A 19 0.67 -2.18 1.99
CA LEU A 19 -0.38 -1.32 2.49
C LEU A 19 0.17 0.12 2.60
N ILE A 20 -0.50 1.05 1.94
CA ILE A 20 -0.18 2.47 1.93
C ILE A 20 -1.21 3.24 2.75
N ARG A 21 -0.72 4.03 3.71
CA ARG A 21 -1.48 5.12 4.32
C ARG A 21 -1.05 6.43 3.70
N SER A 22 -2.01 7.20 3.19
CA SER A 22 -1.77 8.55 2.68
C SER A 22 -2.61 9.57 3.45
N TYR A 23 -2.04 10.76 3.66
CA TYR A 23 -2.74 11.89 4.25
C TYR A 23 -3.91 12.30 3.34
N ALA A 24 -5.13 12.26 3.87
CA ALA A 24 -6.40 12.56 3.19
C ALA A 24 -6.84 11.62 2.03
N SER A 25 -5.98 10.74 1.49
CA SER A 25 -6.36 9.79 0.42
C SER A 25 -6.85 8.43 0.91
N GLY A 26 -6.71 8.13 2.21
CA GLY A 26 -7.20 6.89 2.80
C GLY A 26 -6.15 5.79 2.87
N VAL A 27 -6.57 4.54 2.67
CA VAL A 27 -5.73 3.33 2.74
C VAL A 27 -5.84 2.58 1.43
N HIS A 28 -4.69 2.19 0.87
CA HIS A 28 -4.59 1.46 -0.39
C HIS A 28 -3.72 0.23 -0.18
N PHE A 29 -3.96 -0.84 -0.92
CA PHE A 29 -2.99 -1.92 -1.05
C PHE A 29 -2.78 -2.28 -2.51
N GLY A 30 -1.56 -2.65 -2.87
CA GLY A 30 -1.17 -2.97 -4.23
C GLY A 30 0.32 -3.29 -4.30
N THR A 31 0.82 -3.59 -5.49
CA THR A 31 2.25 -3.84 -5.70
C THR A 31 2.97 -2.52 -5.87
N LEU A 32 3.99 -2.24 -5.05
CA LEU A 32 4.75 -1.00 -5.14
C LEU A 32 5.65 -1.01 -6.38
N GLN A 33 5.38 -0.13 -7.33
CA GLN A 33 6.16 -0.03 -8.58
C GLN A 33 7.27 1.01 -8.47
N SER A 34 6.98 2.13 -7.80
CA SER A 34 7.96 3.19 -7.59
C SER A 34 7.65 3.96 -6.31
N GLU A 35 8.69 4.57 -5.75
CA GLU A 35 8.56 5.56 -4.68
C GLU A 35 9.55 6.70 -4.93
N THR A 36 9.12 7.93 -4.64
CA THR A 36 9.96 9.12 -4.78
C THR A 36 9.62 10.12 -3.69
N PHE A 37 10.66 10.70 -3.09
CA PHE A 37 10.52 11.78 -2.12
C PHE A 37 10.65 13.11 -2.84
N THR A 38 9.64 13.97 -2.67
CA THR A 38 9.61 15.33 -3.22
C THR A 38 9.58 16.34 -2.07
N PRO A 39 9.84 17.63 -2.31
CA PRO A 39 9.61 18.67 -1.30
C PRO A 39 8.17 18.72 -0.76
N ALA A 40 7.19 18.21 -1.53
CA ALA A 40 5.78 18.12 -1.13
C ALA A 40 5.43 16.82 -0.38
N GLY A 41 6.37 15.87 -0.24
CA GLY A 41 6.17 14.60 0.43
C GLY A 41 6.48 13.38 -0.44
N LYS A 42 6.18 12.19 0.10
CA LYS A 42 6.40 10.90 -0.59
C LYS A 42 5.27 10.62 -1.57
N VAL A 43 5.65 10.28 -2.81
CA VAL A 43 4.76 9.83 -3.89
C VAL A 43 5.12 8.39 -4.23
N VAL A 44 4.10 7.55 -4.44
CA VAL A 44 4.28 6.15 -4.84
C VAL A 44 3.34 5.79 -5.98
N THR A 45 3.77 4.87 -6.85
CA THR A 45 2.89 4.24 -7.83
C THR A 45 2.62 2.80 -7.39
N LEU A 46 1.35 2.43 -7.33
CA LEU A 46 0.91 1.06 -7.09
C LEU A 46 0.30 0.47 -8.36
N SER A 47 0.56 -0.81 -8.64
CA SER A 47 -0.23 -1.62 -9.58
C SER A 47 -1.19 -2.55 -8.84
N ASP A 48 -2.26 -2.97 -9.53
CA ASP A 48 -3.30 -3.86 -8.99
C ASP A 48 -3.81 -3.37 -7.63
N SER A 49 -4.05 -2.06 -7.56
CA SER A 49 -4.32 -1.35 -6.33
C SER A 49 -5.80 -1.39 -5.98
N ARG A 50 -6.12 -1.66 -4.72
CA ARG A 50 -7.47 -1.59 -4.18
C ARG A 50 -7.50 -0.66 -2.97
N ARG A 51 -8.55 0.15 -2.88
CA ARG A 51 -8.74 1.09 -1.77
C ARG A 51 -9.61 0.47 -0.68
N ILE A 52 -9.21 0.64 0.57
CA ILE A 52 -9.97 0.24 1.75
C ILE A 52 -10.56 1.52 2.37
N HIS A 53 -11.86 1.74 2.21
CA HIS A 53 -12.55 2.90 2.78
C HIS A 53 -12.96 2.66 4.24
N TYR A 54 -13.24 1.41 4.58
CA TYR A 54 -13.68 1.00 5.92
C TYR A 54 -13.32 -0.47 6.13
N TRP A 55 -12.99 -0.84 7.36
CA TRP A 55 -12.78 -2.24 7.75
C TRP A 55 -13.33 -2.53 9.15
N HIS A 56 -13.52 -3.81 9.42
CA HIS A 56 -13.82 -4.39 10.72
C HIS A 56 -12.98 -5.65 10.94
N GLY A 57 -12.70 -5.96 12.21
CA GLY A 57 -11.94 -7.16 12.61
C GLY A 57 -10.42 -7.02 12.58
N ALA A 58 -9.90 -5.79 12.55
CA ALA A 58 -8.47 -5.51 12.73
C ALA A 58 -8.29 -4.23 13.56
N ALA A 59 -7.35 -4.24 14.51
CA ALA A 59 -7.13 -3.16 15.47
C ALA A 59 -6.45 -1.93 14.85
N SER A 60 -5.51 -2.14 13.93
CA SER A 60 -4.74 -1.08 13.27
C SER A 60 -4.25 -1.54 11.90
N LEU A 61 -3.61 -0.64 11.14
CA LEU A 61 -2.99 -0.98 9.86
C LEU A 61 -1.89 -2.04 10.01
N SER A 62 -1.25 -2.15 11.18
CA SER A 62 -0.29 -3.22 11.45
C SER A 62 -0.97 -4.60 11.43
N GLN A 63 -2.13 -4.74 12.06
CA GLN A 63 -2.88 -6.01 12.00
C GLN A 63 -3.47 -6.25 10.61
N VAL A 64 -3.97 -5.20 9.93
CA VAL A 64 -4.39 -5.31 8.52
C VAL A 64 -3.27 -5.84 7.64
N ALA A 65 -2.03 -5.38 7.86
CA ALA A 65 -0.89 -5.81 7.06
C ALA A 65 -0.41 -7.24 7.34
N LEU A 66 -0.70 -7.78 8.53
CA LEU A 66 -0.28 -9.13 8.92
C LEU A 66 -1.38 -10.18 8.74
N GLU A 67 -2.66 -9.81 8.89
CA GLU A 67 -3.79 -10.74 8.96
C GLU A 67 -4.92 -10.39 7.98
N GLY A 68 -4.95 -9.17 7.45
CA GLY A 68 -6.06 -8.67 6.63
C GLY A 68 -7.23 -8.16 7.46
N ILE A 69 -8.46 -8.28 6.94
CA ILE A 69 -9.68 -7.79 7.58
C ILE A 69 -10.77 -8.88 7.60
N LYS A 70 -11.72 -8.78 8.54
CA LYS A 70 -12.88 -9.67 8.57
C LYS A 70 -13.92 -9.28 7.52
N SER A 71 -14.21 -7.99 7.42
CA SER A 71 -15.16 -7.42 6.46
C SER A 71 -14.89 -5.93 6.27
N GLY A 72 -15.27 -5.37 5.13
CA GLY A 72 -15.08 -3.94 4.89
C GLY A 72 -15.65 -3.45 3.56
N ARG A 73 -15.32 -2.19 3.25
CA ARG A 73 -15.62 -1.57 1.95
C ARG A 73 -14.34 -1.49 1.15
N VAL A 74 -14.08 -2.52 0.34
CA VAL A 74 -12.89 -2.63 -0.49
C VAL A 74 -13.27 -2.40 -1.95
N ALA A 75 -12.69 -1.38 -2.57
CA ALA A 75 -12.98 -1.02 -3.95
C ALA A 75 -12.48 -2.07 -4.96
N MET A 76 -12.91 -1.93 -6.22
CA MET A 76 -12.35 -2.68 -7.35
C MET A 76 -10.85 -2.40 -7.53
N ALA A 77 -10.17 -3.30 -8.23
CA ALA A 77 -8.76 -3.11 -8.58
C ALA A 77 -8.60 -2.02 -9.66
N LEU A 78 -7.63 -1.15 -9.46
CA LEU A 78 -7.11 -0.23 -10.46
C LEU A 78 -5.80 -0.80 -11.00
N PRO A 79 -5.59 -0.83 -12.33
CA PRO A 79 -4.36 -1.37 -12.91
C PRO A 79 -3.13 -0.57 -12.48
N ALA A 80 -3.27 0.75 -12.32
CA ALA A 80 -2.25 1.62 -11.77
C ALA A 80 -2.89 2.82 -11.04
N ILE A 81 -2.21 3.31 -10.01
CA ILE A 81 -2.55 4.56 -9.33
C ILE A 81 -1.31 5.22 -8.74
N GLU A 82 -1.23 6.55 -8.86
CA GLU A 82 -0.28 7.37 -8.10
C GLU A 82 -0.93 7.80 -6.77
N VAL A 83 -0.22 7.60 -5.67
CA VAL A 83 -0.64 8.01 -4.33
C VAL A 83 0.37 9.01 -3.78
N VAL A 84 -0.10 10.22 -3.50
CA VAL A 84 0.70 11.33 -2.95
C VAL A 84 0.55 11.41 -1.42
N ASN A 85 1.45 12.13 -0.76
CA ASN A 85 1.43 12.34 0.70
C ASN A 85 1.39 11.04 1.50
N VAL A 86 2.20 10.05 1.10
CA VAL A 86 2.31 8.77 1.79
C VAL A 86 3.03 8.94 3.14
N ILE A 87 2.41 8.44 4.20
CA ILE A 87 2.94 8.50 5.57
C ILE A 87 3.30 7.13 6.14
N GLU A 88 2.71 6.04 5.64
CA GLU A 88 3.11 4.67 5.97
C GLU A 88 3.19 3.80 4.72
N THR A 89 4.21 2.94 4.65
CA THR A 89 4.36 1.90 3.63
C THR A 89 4.70 0.60 4.37
N ILE A 90 3.74 -0.31 4.47
CA ILE A 90 3.86 -1.54 5.26
C ILE A 90 3.82 -2.74 4.30
N PRO A 91 4.82 -3.63 4.27
CA PRO A 91 4.72 -4.86 3.49
C PRO A 91 3.58 -5.74 4.02
N LEU A 92 2.82 -6.36 3.11
CA LEU A 92 1.79 -7.33 3.48
C LEU A 92 2.40 -8.71 3.71
N SER A 93 1.86 -9.46 4.68
CA SER A 93 2.09 -10.90 4.77
C SER A 93 1.31 -11.65 3.68
N ASP A 94 1.71 -12.88 3.37
CA ASP A 94 0.98 -13.73 2.42
C ASP A 94 -0.49 -13.97 2.83
N ALA A 95 -0.73 -14.07 4.14
CA ALA A 95 -2.07 -14.20 4.70
C ALA A 95 -2.91 -12.94 4.47
N ALA A 96 -2.33 -11.75 4.68
CA ALA A 96 -3.01 -10.48 4.43
C ALA A 96 -3.27 -10.26 2.94
N ILE A 97 -2.31 -10.59 2.05
CA ILE A 97 -2.49 -10.51 0.59
C ILE A 97 -3.68 -11.37 0.18
N THR A 98 -3.68 -12.64 0.58
CA THR A 98 -4.74 -13.59 0.25
C THR A 98 -6.09 -13.12 0.80
N ASN A 99 -6.14 -12.62 2.03
CA ASN A 99 -7.37 -12.10 2.63
C ASN A 99 -7.90 -10.88 1.85
N LEU A 100 -7.06 -9.86 1.65
CA LEU A 100 -7.47 -8.58 1.07
C LEU A 100 -7.85 -8.70 -0.40
N GLU A 101 -7.14 -9.52 -1.18
CA GLU A 101 -7.46 -9.76 -2.59
C GLU A 101 -8.81 -10.50 -2.75
N ASN A 102 -9.17 -11.37 -1.80
CA ASN A 102 -10.45 -12.07 -1.81
C ASN A 102 -11.61 -11.28 -1.19
N GLN A 103 -11.38 -10.10 -0.61
CA GLN A 103 -12.47 -9.26 -0.12
C GLN A 103 -13.41 -8.91 -1.30
N PRO A 104 -14.74 -9.00 -1.11
CA PRO A 104 -15.68 -8.70 -2.18
C PRO A 104 -15.53 -7.24 -2.61
N VAL A 105 -15.73 -7.00 -3.91
CA VAL A 105 -15.76 -5.63 -4.44
C VAL A 105 -17.00 -4.92 -3.90
N TRP A 106 -16.77 -3.88 -3.11
CA TRP A 106 -17.83 -2.98 -2.68
C TRP A 106 -18.20 -2.04 -3.84
N LYS A 107 -19.47 -2.09 -4.25
CA LYS A 107 -20.08 -1.24 -5.27
C LYS A 107 -21.54 -0.96 -4.88
N VAL A 108 -22.06 0.17 -5.31
CA VAL A 108 -23.49 0.54 -5.20
C VAL A 108 -24.21 0.10 -6.47
#